data_AF-A0A550C5Q0-F1
#
_entry.id   AF-A0A550C5Q0-F1
#
_cell.length_a   1.000
_cell.length_b   1.000
_cell.length_c   1.000
_cell.angle_alpha   90.00
_cell.angle_beta   90.00
_cell.angle_gamma   90.00
#
_symmetry.space_group_name_H-M   'P 1'
#
loop_
_entity.id
_entity.type
_entity.pdbx_description
1 polymer ?
#
loop_
_entity_poly.entity_id
_entity_poly.type
_entity_poly.pdbx_seq_one_letter_code
_entity_poly.pdbx_strand_id
1 'polypeptide(L)'
;MRQWIRITDRAEFDKIWERIKTIAPPSVTKYLEENWMKEVELWSAVYRTTRDIHAVPDTNMLVEAWHRLLKHHFMGSKHGRRVDQLIHVLATVAIPHYQQRHLRQSLGFDGMDLTQ
;
A
#
# COMPACT_ATOMS: atom_id res chain seq x y z
N MET A 1 -0.32 -15.01 -13.76
CA MET A 1 -0.01 -14.84 -12.32
C MET A 1 -1.11 -14.14 -11.52
N ARG A 2 -1.78 -13.08 -12.00
CA ARG A 2 -2.83 -12.39 -11.23
C ARG A 2 -4.03 -13.26 -10.80
N GLN A 3 -4.31 -14.34 -11.54
CA GLN A 3 -5.40 -15.26 -11.20
C GLN A 3 -5.14 -16.02 -9.89
N TRP A 4 -3.91 -16.46 -9.61
CA TRP A 4 -3.59 -17.30 -8.44
C TRP A 4 -3.94 -16.63 -7.10
N ILE A 5 -3.82 -15.30 -7.05
CA ILE A 5 -4.14 -14.47 -5.87
C ILE A 5 -5.64 -14.40 -5.58
N ARG A 6 -6.48 -14.50 -6.63
CA ARG A 6 -7.94 -14.27 -6.56
C ARG A 6 -8.78 -15.54 -6.48
N ILE A 7 -8.15 -16.70 -6.51
CA ILE A 7 -8.85 -17.98 -6.40
C ILE A 7 -9.43 -18.10 -5.01
N THR A 8 -10.67 -18.57 -4.94
CA THR A 8 -11.39 -18.82 -3.69
C THR A 8 -11.47 -20.30 -3.37
N ASP A 9 -11.23 -21.18 -4.35
CA ASP A 9 -11.18 -22.63 -4.16
C ASP A 9 -9.77 -23.13 -3.79
N ARG A 10 -9.70 -23.93 -2.73
CA ARG A 10 -8.42 -24.44 -2.21
C ARG A 10 -7.80 -25.48 -3.15
N ALA A 11 -8.62 -26.36 -3.73
CA ALA A 11 -8.12 -27.41 -4.62
C ALA A 11 -7.54 -26.81 -5.92
N GLU A 12 -8.20 -25.78 -6.46
CA GLU A 12 -7.69 -25.04 -7.61
C GLU A 12 -6.38 -24.28 -7.29
N PHE A 13 -6.29 -23.68 -6.09
CA PHE A 13 -5.08 -22.99 -5.63
C PHE A 13 -3.88 -23.94 -5.54
N ASP A 14 -4.05 -25.12 -4.94
CA ASP A 14 -2.98 -26.11 -4.78
C ASP A 14 -2.53 -26.66 -6.14
N LYS A 15 -3.48 -26.91 -7.06
CA LYS A 15 -3.19 -27.35 -8.42
C LYS A 15 -2.33 -26.35 -9.19
N ILE A 16 -2.60 -25.06 -9.03
CA ILE A 16 -1.80 -24.00 -9.66
C ILE A 16 -0.44 -23.87 -8.99
N TRP A 17 -0.35 -24.04 -7.67
CA TRP A 17 0.91 -24.02 -6.97
C TRP A 17 1.85 -25.15 -7.43
N GLU A 18 1.33 -26.38 -7.57
CA GLU A 18 2.09 -27.51 -8.11
C GLU A 18 2.54 -27.27 -9.55
N ARG A 19 1.69 -26.63 -10.37
CA ARG A 19 2.09 -26.22 -11.73
C ARG A 19 3.16 -25.14 -11.72
N ILE A 20 3.19 -24.24 -10.73
CA ILE A 20 4.23 -23.22 -10.62
C ILE A 20 5.57 -23.88 -10.25
N LYS A 21 5.57 -24.85 -9.35
CA LYS A 21 6.79 -25.60 -8.96
C LYS A 21 7.46 -26.32 -10.14
N THR A 22 6.69 -26.80 -11.11
CA THR A 22 7.23 -27.51 -12.27
C THR A 22 7.83 -26.57 -13.33
N ILE A 23 7.39 -25.32 -13.38
CA ILE A 23 7.82 -24.33 -14.38
C ILE A 23 8.91 -23.41 -13.81
N ALA A 24 8.86 -23.11 -12.52
CA ALA A 24 9.77 -22.16 -11.89
C ALA A 24 11.13 -22.79 -11.55
N PRO A 25 12.23 -22.02 -11.66
CA PRO A 25 13.54 -22.46 -11.18
C PRO A 25 13.52 -22.80 -9.67
N PRO A 26 14.32 -23.77 -9.21
CA PRO A 26 14.33 -24.17 -7.80
C PRO A 26 14.61 -23.03 -6.81
N SER A 27 15.43 -22.04 -7.20
CA SER A 27 15.73 -20.86 -6.39
C SER A 27 14.50 -19.97 -6.18
N VAL A 28 13.64 -19.84 -7.20
CA VAL A 28 12.40 -19.06 -7.14
C VAL A 28 11.36 -19.80 -6.31
N THR A 29 11.23 -21.11 -6.51
CA THR A 29 10.33 -21.96 -5.71
C THR A 29 10.68 -21.88 -4.23
N LYS A 30 11.96 -22.04 -3.88
CA LYS A 30 12.44 -21.92 -2.49
C LYS A 30 12.14 -20.55 -1.89
N TYR A 31 12.40 -19.48 -2.64
CA TYR A 31 12.08 -18.12 -2.19
C TYR A 31 10.58 -17.94 -1.91
N LEU A 32 9.72 -18.43 -2.81
CA LEU A 32 8.27 -18.34 -2.66
C LEU A 32 7.80 -19.16 -1.45
N GLU A 33 8.32 -20.36 -1.24
CA GLU A 33 8.00 -21.19 -0.06
C GLU A 33 8.42 -20.53 1.24
N GLU A 34 9.64 -19.97 1.30
CA GLU A 34 10.20 -19.40 2.52
C GLU A 34 9.59 -18.06 2.92
N ASN A 35 9.10 -17.28 1.96
CA ASN A 35 8.63 -15.90 2.19
C ASN A 35 7.12 -15.76 1.94
N TRP A 36 6.65 -16.17 0.77
CA TRP A 36 5.28 -15.88 0.34
C TRP A 36 4.28 -16.93 0.83
N MET A 37 4.64 -18.21 0.81
CA MET A 37 3.74 -19.29 1.24
C MET A 37 3.55 -19.34 2.77
N LYS A 38 4.51 -18.84 3.55
CA LYS A 38 4.34 -18.68 5.01
C LYS A 38 3.27 -17.65 5.36
N GLU A 39 3.16 -16.61 4.54
CA GLU A 39 2.24 -15.50 4.72
C GLU A 39 1.03 -15.58 3.79
N VAL A 40 0.64 -16.81 3.39
CA VAL A 40 -0.42 -17.04 2.38
C VAL A 40 -1.77 -16.42 2.77
N GLU A 41 -2.04 -16.32 4.07
CA GLU A 41 -3.23 -15.68 4.64
C GLU A 41 -3.29 -14.16 4.39
N LEU A 42 -2.14 -13.51 4.17
CA LEU A 42 -2.08 -12.07 3.92
C LEU A 42 -2.52 -11.69 2.51
N TRP A 43 -2.31 -12.58 1.54
CA TRP A 43 -2.44 -12.25 0.12
C TRP A 43 -3.35 -13.17 -0.68
N SER A 44 -3.54 -14.45 -0.31
CA SER A 44 -4.38 -15.38 -1.05
C SER A 44 -5.85 -15.25 -0.64
N ALA A 45 -6.74 -15.13 -1.62
CA ALA A 45 -8.18 -15.06 -1.37
C ALA A 45 -8.76 -16.34 -0.76
N VAL A 46 -8.15 -17.52 -0.99
CA VAL A 46 -8.55 -18.79 -0.36
C VAL A 46 -8.37 -18.75 1.16
N TYR A 47 -7.27 -18.16 1.61
CA TYR A 47 -6.83 -18.21 3.01
C TYR A 47 -7.20 -16.96 3.80
N ARG A 48 -7.58 -15.87 3.12
CA ARG A 48 -8.03 -14.62 3.74
C ARG A 48 -9.51 -14.71 4.18
N THR A 49 -9.83 -15.68 5.02
CA THR A 49 -11.20 -15.93 5.53
C THR A 49 -11.47 -15.26 6.87
N THR A 50 -10.44 -14.99 7.66
CA THR A 50 -10.52 -14.45 9.03
C THR A 50 -10.35 -12.94 9.13
N ARG A 51 -9.99 -12.26 8.03
CA ARG A 51 -9.92 -10.80 7.98
C ARG A 51 -11.29 -10.25 7.61
N ASP A 52 -12.05 -9.92 8.65
CA ASP A 52 -13.16 -9.00 8.54
C ASP A 52 -12.69 -7.73 7.80
N ILE A 53 -13.56 -7.12 7.00
CA ILE A 53 -13.36 -5.79 6.43
C ILE A 53 -13.11 -4.77 7.57
N HIS A 54 -13.55 -5.12 8.78
CA HIS A 54 -13.33 -4.43 10.05
C HIS A 54 -12.12 -4.93 10.86
N ALA A 55 -11.28 -5.84 10.35
CA ALA A 55 -9.91 -6.00 10.82
C ALA A 55 -9.12 -4.81 10.26
N VAL A 56 -9.44 -3.64 10.81
CA VAL A 56 -9.07 -2.31 10.35
C VAL A 56 -7.55 -2.27 10.17
N PRO A 57 -7.01 -1.89 8.99
CA PRO A 57 -5.62 -1.48 8.92
C PRO A 57 -5.42 -0.43 10.00
N ASP A 58 -4.32 -0.49 10.75
CA ASP A 58 -4.04 0.40 11.89
C ASP A 58 -3.71 1.83 11.37
N THR A 59 -4.65 2.40 10.65
CA THR A 59 -4.59 3.68 9.95
C THR A 59 -5.63 4.57 10.58
N ASN A 60 -5.14 5.52 11.37
CA ASN A 60 -5.97 6.59 11.89
C ASN A 60 -6.60 7.38 10.72
N MET A 61 -7.82 7.89 10.89
CA MET A 61 -8.50 8.81 9.98
C MET A 61 -7.61 9.96 9.49
N LEU A 62 -6.69 10.44 10.33
CA LEU A 62 -5.70 11.45 9.96
C LEU A 62 -4.74 10.95 8.87
N VAL A 63 -4.28 9.71 8.98
CA VAL A 63 -3.39 9.08 8.00
C VAL A 63 -4.12 8.88 6.69
N GLU A 64 -5.38 8.46 6.72
CA GLU A 64 -6.20 8.33 5.51
C GLU A 64 -6.47 9.68 4.82
N ALA A 65 -6.83 10.71 5.61
CA ALA A 65 -7.06 12.06 5.10
C ALA A 65 -5.79 12.62 4.45
N TRP A 66 -4.63 12.43 5.08
CA TRP A 66 -3.35 12.85 4.53
C TRP A 66 -2.96 12.03 3.30
N HIS A 67 -3.16 10.72 3.30
CA HIS A 67 -2.92 9.88 2.13
C HIS A 67 -3.79 10.28 0.93
N ARG A 68 -5.05 10.67 1.18
CA ARG A 68 -5.93 11.24 0.14
C ARG A 68 -5.37 12.55 -0.40
N LEU A 69 -4.95 13.47 0.46
CA LEU A 69 -4.34 14.73 0.06
C LEU A 69 -3.05 14.51 -0.73
N LEU A 70 -2.19 13.59 -0.28
CA LEU A 70 -0.95 13.20 -0.96
C LEU A 70 -1.22 12.67 -2.37
N LYS A 71 -2.17 11.74 -2.49
CA LYS A 71 -2.54 11.13 -3.76
C LYS A 71 -3.09 12.15 -4.76
N HIS A 72 -3.97 13.05 -4.32
CA HIS A 72 -4.67 13.98 -5.20
C HIS A 72 -3.89 15.26 -5.48
N HIS A 73 -3.29 15.85 -4.45
CA HIS A 73 -2.64 17.16 -4.54
C HIS A 73 -1.18 17.07 -4.97
N PHE A 74 -0.42 16.11 -4.42
CA PHE A 74 1.03 16.02 -4.67
C PHE A 74 1.39 14.98 -5.74
N MET A 75 0.62 13.90 -5.87
CA MET A 75 0.95 12.78 -6.78
C MET A 75 0.09 12.74 -8.05
N GLY A 76 -0.91 13.62 -8.18
CA GLY A 76 -1.73 13.77 -9.39
C GLY A 76 -2.41 12.46 -9.82
N SER A 77 -2.96 11.71 -8.86
CA SER A 77 -3.74 10.47 -9.05
C SER A 77 -3.04 9.31 -9.78
N LYS A 78 -1.74 9.39 -10.10
CA LYS A 78 -0.98 8.28 -10.69
C LYS A 78 -0.64 7.20 -9.66
N HIS A 79 -1.07 5.98 -9.94
CA HIS A 79 -0.80 4.80 -9.13
C HIS A 79 0.56 4.16 -9.46
N GLY A 80 1.24 3.60 -8.45
CA GLY A 80 2.42 2.74 -8.62
C GLY A 80 3.80 3.44 -8.59
N ARG A 81 4.03 4.34 -7.62
CA ARG A 81 5.35 4.92 -7.39
C ARG A 81 6.09 4.14 -6.31
N ARG A 82 7.37 3.83 -6.56
CA ARG A 82 8.27 3.19 -5.60
C ARG A 82 8.51 4.14 -4.39
N VAL A 83 8.91 3.58 -3.25
CA VAL A 83 9.08 4.31 -1.98
C VAL A 83 10.11 5.46 -2.09
N ASP A 84 11.14 5.30 -2.91
CA ASP A 84 12.13 6.34 -3.24
C ASP A 84 11.49 7.60 -3.85
N GLN A 85 10.57 7.43 -4.79
CA GLN A 85 9.85 8.55 -5.42
C GLN A 85 8.91 9.23 -4.42
N LEU A 86 8.32 8.47 -3.50
CA LEU A 86 7.50 9.02 -2.43
C LEU A 86 8.34 9.92 -1.52
N ILE A 87 9.50 9.44 -1.07
CA ILE A 87 10.43 10.21 -0.23
C ILE A 87 10.86 11.50 -0.96
N HIS A 88 11.18 11.40 -2.25
CA HIS A 88 11.55 12.56 -3.04
C HIS A 88 10.42 13.60 -3.10
N VAL A 89 9.18 13.19 -3.40
CA VAL A 89 8.02 14.11 -3.45
C VAL A 89 7.75 14.75 -2.09
N LEU A 90 7.90 13.99 -1.00
CA LEU A 90 7.74 14.53 0.35
C LEU A 90 8.79 15.60 0.64
N ALA A 91 10.05 15.33 0.31
CA ALA A 91 11.15 16.24 0.58
C ALA A 91 11.11 17.50 -0.30
N THR A 92 10.83 17.37 -1.59
CA THR A 92 10.97 18.48 -2.55
C THR A 92 9.67 19.26 -2.80
N VAL A 93 8.51 18.66 -2.53
CA VAL A 93 7.21 19.29 -2.83
C VAL A 93 6.41 19.51 -1.55
N ALA A 94 6.21 18.47 -0.74
CA ALA A 94 5.33 18.57 0.42
C ALA A 94 5.91 19.49 1.52
N ILE A 95 7.18 19.31 1.89
CA ILE A 95 7.81 20.14 2.94
C ILE A 95 7.82 21.63 2.57
N PRO A 96 8.30 22.06 1.38
CA PRO A 96 8.26 23.47 1.00
C PRO A 96 6.85 24.05 0.96
N HIS A 97 5.86 23.26 0.53
CA HIS A 97 4.45 23.69 0.54
C HIS A 97 3.96 24.01 1.95
N TYR A 98 4.22 23.14 2.94
CA TYR A 98 3.83 23.40 4.32
C TYR A 98 4.62 24.53 4.97
N GLN A 99 5.91 24.67 4.67
CA GLN A 99 6.72 25.81 5.11
C GLN A 99 6.17 27.14 4.57
N GLN A 100 5.81 27.17 3.29
CA GLN A 100 5.23 28.36 2.66
C GLN A 100 3.86 28.69 3.23
N ARG A 101 3.01 27.70 3.47
CA ARG A 101 1.72 27.88 4.14
C ARG A 101 1.89 28.43 5.56
N HIS A 102 2.83 27.86 6.33
CA HIS A 102 3.11 28.34 7.68
C HIS A 102 3.61 29.79 7.69
N LEU A 103 4.47 30.16 6.72
CA LEU A 103 4.93 31.53 6.55
C LEU A 103 3.78 32.48 6.19
N ARG A 104 2.85 32.06 5.32
CA ARG A 104 1.68 32.88 4.98
C ARG A 104 0.72 33.06 6.15
N GLN A 105 0.55 32.02 6.97
CA GLN A 105 -0.23 32.09 8.21
C GLN A 105 0.43 33.02 9.23
N SER A 106 1.76 32.96 9.41
CA SER A 106 2.47 33.83 10.35
C SER A 106 2.46 35.30 9.93
N LEU A 107 2.38 35.55 8.62
CA LEU A 107 2.23 36.89 8.04
C LEU A 107 0.77 37.37 7.98
N GLY A 108 -0.20 36.56 8.43
CA GLY A 108 -1.63 36.91 8.47
C GLY A 108 -2.36 36.88 7.13
N PHE A 109 -1.73 36.32 6.08
CA PHE A 109 -2.37 36.15 4.77
C PHE A 109 -3.35 34.96 4.73
N ASP A 110 -3.11 33.96 5.57
CA ASP A 110 -3.96 32.76 5.70
C ASP A 110 -4.46 32.64 7.16
N GLY A 111 -5.71 32.20 7.34
CA GLY A 111 -6.28 31.97 8.68
C GLY A 111 -5.55 30.87 9.44
N MET A 112 -5.50 30.98 10.78
CA MET A 112 -4.93 29.93 11.64
C MET A 112 -5.64 28.60 11.36
N ASP A 113 -4.87 27.51 11.36
CA ASP A 113 -5.47 26.17 11.35
C ASP A 113 -6.41 26.06 12.54
N LEU A 114 -7.61 25.52 12.31
CA LEU A 114 -8.62 25.31 13.34
C LEU A 114 -8.01 24.45 14.46
N THR A 115 -7.56 25.09 15.54
CA THR A 115 -7.33 24.42 16.81
C THR A 115 -8.70 24.08 17.39
N GLN A 116 -9.25 22.93 17.02
CA GLN A 116 -10.20 22.15 17.83
C GLN A 116 -10.00 20.66 17.55
#